data_AF-A0A9W6WF34-F1
#
_entry.id   AF-A0A9W6WF34-F1
#
_cell.length_a   1.000
_cell.length_b   1.000
_cell.length_c   1.000
_cell.angle_alpha   90.00
_cell.angle_beta   90.00
_cell.angle_gamma   90.00
#
_symmetry.space_group_name_H-M   'P 1'
#
loop_
_entity.id
_entity.type
_entity.pdbx_description
1 polymer ?
#
loop_
_entity_poly.entity_id
_entity_poly.type
_entity_poly.pdbx_seq_one_letter_code
_entity_poly.pdbx_strand_id
1 'polypeptide(L)'
;MSKASRKLSDKILSALPMKQNFKFGPRTKKSLEFVKNELGMNHLATTELTSAQNYKYYDDFVISQLPIWAKKELTPVEVMDLLDLKQLSGIELKSKPNFKYYDEFMNTQVLVWGKEDLSVSDVLIRLGLDTLRGAARTEAVNYKYYDEFLVNNSDYG
;
A
#
# COMPACT_ATOMS: atom_id res chain seq x y z
N MET A 1 -18.05 16.75 -34.49
CA MET A 1 -17.18 15.69 -35.02
C MET A 1 -16.14 15.31 -33.97
N SER A 2 -16.17 14.09 -33.43
CA SER A 2 -15.02 13.51 -32.71
C SER A 2 -15.16 11.99 -32.70
N LYS A 3 -14.71 11.35 -33.79
CA LYS A 3 -14.69 9.88 -33.98
C LYS A 3 -13.26 9.32 -34.01
N ALA A 4 -12.24 10.17 -33.83
CA ALA A 4 -10.83 9.76 -33.92
C ALA A 4 -10.28 9.21 -32.60
N SER A 5 -10.68 9.78 -31.46
CA SER A 5 -10.11 9.41 -30.15
C SER A 5 -10.50 8.02 -29.66
N ARG A 6 -11.71 7.53 -29.99
CA ARG A 6 -12.17 6.19 -29.60
C ARG A 6 -11.44 5.07 -30.36
N LYS A 7 -11.07 5.32 -31.62
CA LYS A 7 -10.41 4.32 -32.48
C LYS A 7 -8.99 4.01 -32.05
N LEU A 8 -8.30 4.94 -31.37
CA LEU A 8 -6.94 4.72 -30.90
C LEU A 8 -6.94 3.92 -29.58
N SER A 9 -7.84 4.26 -28.65
CA SER A 9 -8.03 3.50 -27.41
C SER A 9 -8.50 2.06 -27.69
N ASP A 10 -9.45 1.85 -28.59
CA ASP A 10 -9.91 0.50 -28.96
C ASP A 10 -8.80 -0.34 -29.65
N LYS A 11 -7.87 0.32 -30.35
CA LYS A 11 -6.77 -0.36 -31.07
C LYS A 11 -5.57 -0.66 -30.18
N ILE A 12 -5.38 0.10 -29.10
CA ILE A 12 -4.38 -0.20 -28.06
C ILE A 12 -4.90 -1.32 -27.15
N LEU A 13 -6.20 -1.31 -26.82
CA LEU A 13 -6.84 -2.35 -26.01
C LEU A 13 -6.88 -3.71 -26.72
N SER A 14 -7.02 -3.75 -28.05
CA SER A 14 -6.98 -5.01 -28.82
C SER A 14 -5.58 -5.58 -29.04
N ALA A 15 -4.52 -4.79 -28.76
CA ALA A 15 -3.13 -5.22 -28.87
C ALA A 15 -2.54 -5.71 -27.54
N LEU A 16 -3.24 -5.49 -26.41
CA LEU A 16 -2.86 -6.10 -25.15
C LEU A 16 -3.17 -7.60 -25.19
N PRO A 17 -2.26 -8.47 -24.71
CA PRO A 17 -2.51 -9.89 -24.69
C PRO A 17 -3.56 -10.21 -23.60
N MET A 18 -4.84 -9.97 -23.91
CA MET A 18 -6.02 -10.22 -23.06
C MET A 18 -6.24 -11.71 -22.71
N LYS A 19 -5.26 -12.57 -22.95
CA LYS A 19 -5.29 -14.02 -22.65
C LYS A 19 -3.99 -14.56 -22.08
N GLN A 20 -3.12 -13.73 -21.53
CA GLN A 20 -2.07 -14.28 -20.69
C GLN A 20 -2.65 -14.54 -19.31
N ASN A 21 -2.81 -15.83 -18.98
CA ASN A 21 -2.91 -16.30 -17.61
C ASN A 21 -1.70 -15.74 -16.85
N PHE A 22 -1.81 -14.53 -16.30
CA PHE A 22 -0.78 -13.89 -15.50
C PHE A 22 -0.69 -14.67 -14.19
N LYS A 23 -0.01 -15.82 -14.25
CA LYS A 23 0.43 -16.57 -13.09
C LYS A 23 1.61 -15.79 -12.53
N PHE A 24 1.34 -14.85 -11.63
CA PHE A 24 2.38 -14.22 -10.83
C PHE A 24 2.96 -15.29 -9.91
N GLY A 25 4.12 -15.83 -10.27
CA GLY A 25 4.86 -16.78 -9.43
C GLY A 25 5.44 -16.08 -8.19
N PRO A 26 5.60 -16.78 -7.06
CA PRO A 26 5.98 -16.20 -5.76
C PRO A 26 7.41 -15.61 -5.67
N ARG A 27 8.14 -15.49 -6.79
CA ARG A 27 9.57 -15.12 -6.82
C ARG A 27 9.91 -13.92 -7.68
N THR A 28 8.95 -13.28 -8.36
CA THR A 28 9.28 -12.08 -9.12
C THR A 28 9.40 -10.88 -8.18
N LYS A 29 10.63 -10.41 -7.92
CA LYS A 29 10.91 -9.05 -7.42
C LYS A 29 10.50 -8.01 -8.48
N LYS A 30 9.22 -7.99 -8.85
CA LYS A 30 8.66 -6.99 -9.75
C LYS A 30 8.12 -5.87 -8.88
N SER A 31 8.55 -4.65 -9.13
CA SER A 31 8.03 -3.47 -8.44
C SER A 31 6.55 -3.28 -8.78
N LEU A 32 5.82 -2.56 -7.93
CA LEU A 32 4.43 -2.18 -8.21
C LEU A 32 4.35 -1.43 -9.55
N GLU A 33 5.34 -0.58 -9.84
CA GLU A 33 5.49 0.11 -11.12
C GLU A 33 5.61 -0.84 -12.31
N PHE A 34 6.38 -1.92 -12.19
CA PHE A 34 6.46 -2.93 -13.25
C PHE A 34 5.09 -3.57 -13.50
N VAL A 35 4.37 -3.95 -12.44
CA VAL A 35 3.04 -4.58 -12.57
C VAL A 35 2.02 -3.61 -13.17
N LYS A 36 2.00 -2.35 -12.74
CA LYS A 36 1.17 -1.30 -13.38
C LYS A 36 1.49 -1.15 -14.85
N ASN A 37 2.77 -1.16 -15.23
CA ASN A 37 3.19 -1.06 -16.63
C ASN A 37 2.74 -2.26 -17.48
N GLU A 38 2.88 -3.49 -16.99
CA GLU A 38 2.38 -4.70 -17.68
C GLU A 38 0.86 -4.70 -17.85
N LEU A 39 0.17 -4.09 -16.89
CA LEU A 39 -1.27 -3.87 -16.94
C LEU A 39 -1.60 -2.61 -17.78
N GLY A 40 -0.64 -1.90 -18.37
CA GLY A 40 -0.91 -0.67 -19.12
C GLY A 40 -1.59 0.42 -18.30
N MET A 41 -1.43 0.41 -16.97
CA MET A 41 -1.97 1.38 -16.01
C MET A 41 -0.93 2.41 -15.56
N ASN A 42 0.28 2.38 -16.12
CA ASN A 42 1.40 3.29 -15.76
C ASN A 42 1.13 4.78 -16.02
N HIS A 43 0.10 5.10 -16.81
CA HIS A 43 -0.32 6.47 -17.09
C HIS A 43 -1.45 6.96 -16.17
N LEU A 44 -2.03 6.07 -15.34
CA LEU A 44 -3.14 6.39 -14.46
C LEU A 44 -2.63 6.93 -13.13
N ALA A 45 -3.27 7.98 -12.63
CA ALA A 45 -3.08 8.39 -11.25
C ALA A 45 -3.65 7.34 -10.28
N THR A 46 -3.14 7.29 -9.05
CA THR A 46 -3.63 6.35 -8.01
C THR A 46 -5.14 6.44 -7.80
N THR A 47 -5.72 7.63 -7.95
CA THR A 47 -7.17 7.88 -7.84
C THR A 47 -7.99 7.30 -8.99
N GLU A 48 -7.37 7.04 -10.14
CA GLU A 48 -8.00 6.50 -11.34
C GLU A 48 -7.85 4.97 -11.45
N LEU A 49 -6.89 4.39 -10.72
CA LEU A 49 -6.59 2.96 -10.75
C LEU A 49 -7.83 2.09 -10.54
N THR A 50 -8.68 2.41 -9.58
CA THR A 50 -9.86 1.60 -9.23
C THR A 50 -10.90 1.48 -10.33
N SER A 51 -10.85 2.38 -11.32
CA SER A 51 -11.75 2.38 -12.48
C SER A 51 -11.18 1.61 -13.68
N ALA A 52 -9.90 1.21 -13.63
CA ALA A 52 -9.27 0.43 -14.69
C ALA A 52 -9.84 -0.99 -14.73
N GLN A 53 -10.15 -1.49 -15.94
CA GLN A 53 -10.75 -2.81 -16.14
C GLN A 53 -9.91 -3.95 -15.54
N ASN A 54 -8.60 -3.77 -15.50
CA ASN A 54 -7.62 -4.73 -15.02
C ASN A 54 -7.07 -4.41 -13.62
N TYR A 55 -7.67 -3.44 -12.92
CA TYR A 55 -7.31 -3.08 -11.55
C TYR A 55 -7.28 -4.29 -10.61
N LYS A 56 -8.22 -5.24 -10.78
CA LYS A 56 -8.28 -6.47 -9.96
C LYS A 56 -6.95 -7.23 -9.93
N TYR A 57 -6.20 -7.28 -11.03
CA TYR A 57 -4.91 -7.99 -11.05
C TYR A 57 -3.82 -7.26 -10.27
N TYR A 58 -3.87 -5.92 -10.26
CA TYR A 58 -3.01 -5.12 -9.39
C TYR A 58 -3.42 -5.30 -7.93
N ASP A 59 -4.72 -5.29 -7.64
CA ASP A 59 -5.30 -5.51 -6.30
C ASP A 59 -4.83 -6.84 -5.70
N ASP A 60 -5.06 -7.94 -6.43
CA ASP A 60 -4.64 -9.29 -6.04
C ASP A 60 -3.11 -9.36 -5.85
N PHE A 61 -2.34 -8.69 -6.71
CA PHE A 61 -0.88 -8.63 -6.59
C PHE A 61 -0.45 -7.91 -5.32
N VAL A 62 -0.95 -6.70 -5.04
CA VAL A 62 -0.55 -5.94 -3.84
C VAL A 62 -0.91 -6.70 -2.56
N ILE A 63 -2.11 -7.30 -2.49
CA ILE A 63 -2.53 -8.16 -1.37
C ILE A 63 -1.53 -9.31 -1.16
N SER A 64 -1.08 -9.96 -2.24
CA SER A 64 -0.09 -11.04 -2.14
C SER A 64 1.28 -10.59 -1.60
N GLN A 65 1.59 -9.29 -1.69
CA GLN A 65 2.85 -8.73 -1.21
C GLN A 65 2.80 -8.37 0.28
N LEU A 66 1.63 -8.07 0.86
CA LEU A 66 1.51 -7.65 2.27
C LEU A 66 2.19 -8.61 3.26
N PRO A 67 1.95 -9.94 3.25
CA PRO A 67 2.64 -10.85 4.17
C PRO A 67 4.15 -10.94 3.90
N ILE A 68 4.58 -10.70 2.66
CA ILE A 68 6.00 -10.68 2.28
C ILE A 68 6.67 -9.41 2.85
N TRP A 69 6.00 -8.26 2.76
CA TRP A 69 6.47 -7.00 3.33
C TRP A 69 6.57 -7.06 4.85
N ALA A 70 5.56 -7.63 5.51
CA ALA A 70 5.56 -7.83 6.95
C ALA A 70 6.70 -8.77 7.40
N LYS A 71 6.89 -9.91 6.72
CA LYS A 71 8.00 -10.84 7.02
C LYS A 71 9.39 -10.24 6.77
N LYS A 72 9.49 -9.25 5.88
CA LYS A 72 10.73 -8.50 5.63
C LYS A 72 10.87 -7.29 6.56
N GLU A 73 9.90 -7.06 7.44
CA GLU A 73 9.84 -5.92 8.34
C GLU A 73 10.06 -4.58 7.62
N LEU A 74 9.43 -4.40 6.45
CA LEU A 74 9.49 -3.10 5.78
C LEU A 74 8.97 -2.03 6.73
N THR A 75 9.62 -0.86 6.72
CA THR A 75 9.17 0.28 7.51
C THR A 75 7.88 0.85 6.93
N PRO A 76 7.04 1.52 7.75
CA PRO A 76 5.86 2.21 7.26
C PRO A 76 6.18 3.19 6.11
N VAL A 77 7.33 3.87 6.18
CA VAL A 77 7.80 4.80 5.14
C VAL A 77 8.11 4.07 3.83
N GLU A 78 8.78 2.91 3.87
CA GLU A 78 9.06 2.11 2.66
C GLU A 78 7.76 1.61 2.01
N VAL A 79 6.80 1.15 2.81
CA VAL A 79 5.50 0.70 2.28
C VAL A 79 4.70 1.86 1.68
N MET A 80 4.72 3.03 2.31
CA MET A 80 4.12 4.24 1.72
C MET A 80 4.78 4.62 0.39
N ASP A 81 6.10 4.49 0.27
CA ASP A 81 6.82 4.76 -0.99
C ASP A 81 6.37 3.78 -2.09
N LEU A 82 6.31 2.48 -1.78
CA LEU A 82 5.85 1.46 -2.74
C LEU A 82 4.42 1.69 -3.23
N LEU A 83 3.57 2.29 -2.40
CA LEU A 83 2.15 2.51 -2.68
C LEU A 83 1.84 3.90 -3.28
N ASP A 84 2.86 4.71 -3.55
CA ASP A 84 2.76 6.12 -3.97
C ASP A 84 1.98 6.99 -2.98
N LEU A 85 2.21 6.75 -1.69
CA LEU A 85 1.59 7.47 -0.57
C LEU A 85 2.60 8.35 0.17
N LYS A 86 3.87 8.33 -0.23
CA LYS A 86 4.93 9.13 0.41
C LYS A 86 4.58 10.61 0.36
N GLN A 87 4.94 11.33 1.43
CA GLN A 87 4.68 12.77 1.62
C GLN A 87 3.20 13.15 1.83
N LEU A 88 2.25 12.22 1.69
CA LEU A 88 0.85 12.47 2.02
C LEU A 88 0.64 12.36 3.53
N SER A 89 -0.33 13.10 4.05
CA SER A 89 -0.69 13.04 5.47
C SER A 89 -2.18 13.29 5.70
N GLY A 90 -2.64 13.04 6.92
CA GLY A 90 -4.01 13.33 7.35
C GLY A 90 -5.09 12.76 6.42
N ILE A 91 -6.05 13.61 6.06
CA ILE A 91 -7.21 13.26 5.22
C ILE A 91 -6.76 12.91 3.79
N GLU A 92 -5.75 13.61 3.26
CA GLU A 92 -5.25 13.36 1.90
C GLU A 92 -4.73 11.94 1.75
N LEU A 93 -3.90 11.49 2.71
CA LEU A 93 -3.41 10.11 2.75
C LEU A 93 -4.56 9.11 2.81
N LYS A 94 -5.50 9.29 3.75
CA LYS A 94 -6.65 8.38 3.94
C LYS A 94 -7.57 8.31 2.73
N SER A 95 -7.60 9.34 1.89
CA SER A 95 -8.44 9.40 0.69
C SER A 95 -7.90 8.60 -0.51
N LYS A 96 -6.62 8.22 -0.51
CA LYS A 96 -6.02 7.52 -1.66
C LYS A 96 -6.48 6.05 -1.70
N PRO A 97 -6.83 5.51 -2.88
CA PRO A 97 -7.24 4.11 -2.99
C PRO A 97 -6.23 3.09 -2.44
N ASN A 98 -4.92 3.33 -2.62
CA ASN A 98 -3.88 2.45 -2.11
C ASN A 98 -3.72 2.49 -0.57
N PHE A 99 -4.34 3.47 0.12
CA PHE A 99 -4.25 3.56 1.59
C PHE A 99 -4.76 2.30 2.28
N LYS A 100 -5.74 1.61 1.71
CA LYS A 100 -6.25 0.34 2.26
C LYS A 100 -5.16 -0.72 2.45
N TYR A 101 -4.17 -0.77 1.55
CA TYR A 101 -3.07 -1.73 1.64
C TYR A 101 -2.05 -1.35 2.71
N TYR A 102 -1.80 -0.05 2.84
CA TYR A 102 -0.98 0.46 3.94
C TYR A 102 -1.65 0.14 5.28
N ASP A 103 -2.97 0.32 5.37
CA ASP A 103 -3.73 0.02 6.58
C ASP A 103 -3.66 -1.46 6.96
N GLU A 104 -3.89 -2.35 6.00
CA GLU A 104 -3.81 -3.80 6.20
C GLU A 104 -2.39 -4.26 6.56
N PHE A 105 -1.37 -3.68 5.92
CA PHE A 105 0.03 -3.91 6.28
C PHE A 105 0.30 -3.54 7.74
N MET A 106 -0.11 -2.34 8.16
CA MET A 106 0.15 -1.83 9.50
C MET A 106 -0.55 -2.64 10.59
N ASN A 107 -1.81 -3.04 10.37
CA ASN A 107 -2.54 -3.92 11.28
C ASN A 107 -1.81 -5.25 11.51
N THR A 108 -1.19 -5.80 10.44
CA THR A 108 -0.38 -7.03 10.54
C THR A 108 0.95 -6.76 11.25
N GLN A 109 1.61 -5.65 10.91
CA GLN A 109 2.94 -5.31 11.40
C GLN A 109 2.95 -5.04 12.91
N VAL A 110 1.90 -4.43 13.45
CA VAL A 110 1.73 -4.22 14.90
C VAL A 110 1.74 -5.55 15.67
N LEU A 111 1.07 -6.58 15.13
CA LEU A 111 1.06 -7.91 15.74
C LEU A 111 2.41 -8.60 15.65
N VAL A 112 3.16 -8.38 14.57
CA VAL A 112 4.54 -8.86 14.43
C VAL A 112 5.42 -8.20 15.49
N TRP A 113 5.34 -6.88 15.63
CA TRP A 113 6.14 -6.16 16.63
C TRP A 113 5.85 -6.59 18.06
N GLY A 114 4.59 -6.91 18.39
CA GLY A 114 4.25 -7.45 19.71
C GLY A 114 4.86 -8.83 19.95
N LYS A 115 4.86 -9.72 18.95
CA LYS A 115 5.49 -11.05 19.05
C LYS A 115 7.00 -11.00 19.17
N GLU A 116 7.61 -9.96 18.61
CA GLU A 116 9.06 -9.71 18.68
C GLU A 116 9.46 -8.93 19.94
N ASP A 117 8.52 -8.62 20.83
CA ASP A 117 8.74 -7.87 22.07
C ASP A 117 9.46 -6.53 21.83
N LEU A 118 9.07 -5.82 20.75
CA LEU A 118 9.60 -4.50 20.49
C LEU A 118 9.25 -3.55 21.63
N SER A 119 10.18 -2.66 21.98
CA SER A 119 9.89 -1.65 22.98
C SER A 119 8.89 -0.61 22.45
N VAL A 120 8.12 -0.02 23.37
CA VAL A 120 7.24 1.12 23.06
C VAL A 120 8.00 2.26 22.37
N SER A 121 9.28 2.48 22.74
CA SER A 121 10.12 3.51 22.12
C SER A 121 10.48 3.17 20.68
N ASP A 122 10.81 1.89 20.39
CA ASP A 122 11.12 1.46 19.02
C ASP A 122 9.91 1.60 18.09
N VAL A 123 8.72 1.25 18.58
CA VAL A 123 7.47 1.41 17.83
C VAL A 123 7.18 2.88 17.54
N LEU A 124 7.37 3.79 18.51
CA LEU A 124 7.21 5.23 18.29
C LEU A 124 8.13 5.75 17.16
N ILE A 125 9.39 5.32 17.15
CA ILE A 125 10.36 5.71 16.11
C ILE A 125 9.95 5.14 14.76
N ARG A 126 9.60 3.86 14.68
CA ARG A 126 9.18 3.20 13.43
C ARG A 126 7.93 3.84 12.83
N LEU A 127 7.00 4.31 13.66
CA LEU A 127 5.79 5.01 13.24
C LEU A 127 6.02 6.50 12.92
N GLY A 128 7.21 7.04 13.20
CA GLY A 128 7.54 8.46 13.02
C GLY A 128 6.84 9.40 14.02
N LEU A 129 6.48 8.89 15.21
CA LEU A 129 5.75 9.61 16.26
C LEU A 129 6.66 10.13 17.38
N ASP A 130 7.93 9.72 17.37
CA ASP A 130 8.96 10.04 18.36
C ASP A 130 9.30 11.53 18.38
N THR A 131 9.16 12.23 17.24
CA THR A 131 9.37 13.69 17.12
C THR A 131 8.10 14.51 17.36
N LEU A 132 6.91 13.91 17.21
CA LEU A 132 5.63 14.58 17.40
C LEU A 132 5.27 14.67 18.90
N ARG A 133 4.51 15.70 19.29
CA ARG A 133 4.08 15.96 20.67
C ARG A 133 2.63 16.45 20.71
N GLY A 134 1.96 16.21 21.85
CA GLY A 134 0.58 16.68 22.08
C GLY A 134 -0.39 16.26 20.97
N ALA A 135 -1.27 17.18 20.57
CA ALA A 135 -2.26 16.96 19.52
C ALA A 135 -1.66 16.47 18.20
N ALA A 136 -0.49 17.00 17.80
CA ALA A 136 0.17 16.60 16.56
C ALA A 136 0.53 15.11 16.55
N ARG A 137 0.85 14.51 17.71
CA ARG A 137 1.07 13.07 17.81
C ARG A 137 -0.23 12.29 17.71
N THR A 138 -1.25 12.66 18.48
CA THR A 138 -2.51 11.92 18.57
C THR A 138 -3.36 12.01 17.29
N GLU A 139 -3.17 13.06 16.50
CA GLU A 139 -3.85 13.27 15.22
C GLU A 139 -3.09 12.67 14.02
N ALA A 140 -1.84 12.25 14.21
CA ALA A 140 -1.06 11.61 13.16
C ALA A 140 -1.75 10.31 12.71
N VAL A 141 -1.74 10.04 11.40
CA VAL A 141 -2.40 8.85 10.83
C VAL A 141 -1.90 7.56 11.46
N ASN A 142 -0.60 7.53 11.80
CA ASN A 142 0.05 6.37 12.39
C ASN A 142 -0.24 6.18 13.88
N TYR A 143 -0.85 7.16 14.56
CA TYR A 143 -1.13 7.07 16.00
C TYR A 143 -2.04 5.89 16.33
N LYS A 144 -3.01 5.56 15.47
CA LYS A 144 -3.91 4.44 15.73
C LYS A 144 -3.17 3.10 15.87
N TYR A 145 -2.11 2.89 15.10
CA TYR A 145 -1.32 1.65 15.17
C TYR A 145 -0.43 1.61 16.41
N TYR A 146 -0.02 2.77 16.93
CA TYR A 146 0.64 2.86 18.23
C TYR A 146 -0.32 2.45 19.36
N ASP A 147 -1.55 2.98 19.33
CA ASP A 147 -2.60 2.61 20.30
C ASP A 147 -2.91 1.11 20.23
N GLU A 148 -3.09 0.56 19.03
CA GLU A 148 -3.30 -0.88 18.82
C GLU A 148 -2.12 -1.71 19.34
N PHE A 149 -0.89 -1.26 19.13
CA PHE A 149 0.30 -1.93 19.69
C PHE A 149 0.26 -1.95 21.22
N LEU A 150 -0.08 -0.84 21.87
CA LEU A 150 -0.19 -0.79 23.33
C LEU A 150 -1.26 -1.75 23.85
N VAL A 151 -2.46 -1.73 23.26
CA VAL A 151 -3.58 -2.60 23.66
C VAL A 151 -3.20 -4.08 23.53
N ASN A 152 -2.60 -4.46 22.40
CA ASN A 152 -2.23 -5.86 22.16
C ASN A 152 -1.13 -6.37 23.09
N ASN A 153 -0.28 -5.49 23.62
CA ASN A 153 0.83 -5.87 24.51
C ASN A 153 0.50 -5.65 26.00
N SER A 154 -0.54 -4.87 26.33
CA SER A 154 -1.01 -4.72 27.71
C SER A 154 -1.77 -5.95 28.23
N ASP A 155 -2.32 -6.78 27.34
CA ASP A 155 -3.02 -8.02 27.70
C ASP A 155 -2.07 -9.18 28.06
N TYR A 156 -0.75 -8.99 27.88
CA TYR A 156 0.29 -9.97 28.23
C TYR A 156 1.19 -9.55 29.41
N GLY A 157 0.91 -8.41 30.05
CA GLY A 157 1.68 -7.84 31.18
C GLY A 157 1.16 -8.20 32.56
#